data_AF-A0A0Q0B1U9-F1
#
_entry.id   AF-A0A0Q0B1U9-F1
#
_cell.length_a   1.000
_cell.length_b   1.000
_cell.length_c   1.000
_cell.angle_alpha   90.00
_cell.angle_beta   90.00
_cell.angle_gamma   90.00
#
_symmetry.space_group_name_H-M   'P 1'
#
loop_
_entity.id
_entity.type
_entity.pdbx_description
1 polymer ?
#
loop_
_entity_poly.entity_id
_entity_poly.type
_entity_poly.pdbx_seq_one_letter_code
_entity_poly.pdbx_strand_id
1 'polypeptide(L)'
;MFRRQFRKSLSGSALNLYFGGLFSHGYVFRLSHSQEPFWMPASFSPVTPPKLIGALRAETNQLHVQLEKRMPFFSSVLDHALYLRLLQAYYGFYAPLEAALRDSTFMPRALTPDDRIKTCVLVKDLCALGMSEHDIRQLPQCTQLPITDSPGACLGVMYVLEGATLGGQVLRREVLKRLGLDEYSGAAFLDVYGAETGPRWKVFLNHLDAVPRGVEFTEAAAHAAHSTFARFEHWLDGQEVLL
;
A
#
# COMPACT_ATOMS: atom_id res chain seq x y z
N MET A 1 11.18 -12.38 -46.69
CA MET A 1 11.35 -13.15 -45.43
C MET A 1 11.25 -12.17 -44.26
N PHE A 2 10.03 -11.81 -43.85
CA PHE A 2 9.77 -10.87 -42.76
C PHE A 2 9.38 -11.66 -41.51
N ARG A 3 10.21 -11.67 -40.47
CA ARG A 3 9.82 -12.18 -39.14
C ARG A 3 9.58 -11.00 -38.20
N ARG A 4 8.30 -10.75 -37.90
CA ARG A 4 7.83 -9.87 -36.83
C ARG A 4 8.28 -10.43 -35.47
N GLN A 5 8.99 -9.60 -34.70
CA GLN A 5 9.34 -9.89 -33.32
C GLN A 5 8.20 -9.40 -32.42
N PHE A 6 7.43 -10.33 -31.88
CA PHE A 6 6.39 -10.04 -30.88
C PHE A 6 7.07 -9.58 -29.57
N ARG A 7 6.98 -8.29 -29.26
CA ARG A 7 7.17 -7.80 -27.88
C ARG A 7 5.99 -8.28 -27.05
N LYS A 8 6.21 -9.24 -26.14
CA LYS A 8 5.27 -9.51 -25.05
C LYS A 8 5.36 -8.34 -24.07
N SER A 9 4.28 -7.58 -23.97
CA SER A 9 4.04 -6.64 -22.86
C SER A 9 4.03 -7.42 -21.54
N LEU A 10 4.93 -7.07 -20.62
CA LEU A 10 4.99 -7.60 -19.25
C LEU A 10 4.22 -6.68 -18.28
N SER A 11 3.06 -6.14 -18.67
CA SER A 11 2.31 -5.19 -17.82
C SER A 11 1.13 -5.81 -17.04
N GLY A 12 0.99 -7.14 -17.01
CA GLY A 12 -0.22 -7.79 -16.46
C GLY A 12 -0.01 -8.88 -15.41
N SER A 13 1.22 -9.37 -15.21
CA SER A 13 1.48 -10.59 -14.44
C SER A 13 1.96 -10.39 -13.00
N ALA A 14 2.37 -9.18 -12.61
CA ALA A 14 2.73 -8.88 -11.22
C ALA A 14 1.51 -8.67 -10.31
N LEU A 15 0.39 -8.18 -10.87
CA LEU A 15 -0.83 -7.83 -10.14
C LEU A 15 -1.62 -9.04 -9.61
N ASN A 16 -1.54 -10.20 -10.25
CA ASN A 16 -2.35 -11.37 -9.89
C ASN A 16 -1.74 -12.26 -8.79
N LEU A 17 -0.45 -12.08 -8.46
CA LEU A 17 0.26 -13.02 -7.59
C LEU A 17 0.15 -12.73 -6.08
N TYR A 18 -0.34 -11.56 -5.67
CA TYR A 18 -0.26 -11.15 -4.25
C TYR A 18 -1.58 -10.84 -3.55
N PHE A 19 -2.70 -10.73 -4.29
CA PHE A 19 -4.02 -10.43 -3.69
C PHE A 19 -5.11 -11.48 -3.95
N GLY A 20 -4.72 -12.73 -4.24
CA GLY A 20 -5.59 -13.90 -4.13
C GLY A 20 -6.64 -14.01 -5.24
N GLY A 21 -6.36 -14.90 -6.21
CA GLY A 21 -7.39 -15.47 -7.05
C GLY A 21 -8.38 -16.30 -6.23
N LEU A 22 -9.67 -16.03 -6.39
CA LEU A 22 -10.80 -16.90 -6.06
C LEU A 22 -12.06 -16.33 -6.73
N PHE A 23 -12.17 -16.49 -8.05
CA PHE A 23 -13.48 -16.45 -8.72
C PHE A 23 -13.88 -17.89 -9.03
N SER A 24 -14.46 -18.56 -8.03
CA SER A 24 -15.21 -19.80 -8.27
C SER A 24 -16.57 -19.44 -8.85
N HIS A 25 -16.83 -20.03 -10.01
CA HIS A 25 -18.10 -20.00 -10.73
C HIS A 25 -19.25 -20.59 -9.91
N GLY A 26 -20.43 -20.05 -10.14
CA GLY A 26 -21.68 -20.74 -9.90
C GLY A 26 -22.83 -19.76 -9.92
N TYR A 27 -23.69 -19.82 -10.94
CA TYR A 27 -25.09 -20.16 -10.70
C TYR A 27 -25.75 -20.60 -12.01
N VAL A 28 -26.45 -21.71 -11.87
CA VAL A 28 -27.15 -22.51 -12.87
C VAL A 28 -28.44 -21.80 -13.28
N PHE A 29 -28.70 -21.68 -14.59
CA PHE A 29 -30.02 -21.35 -15.11
C PHE A 29 -30.97 -22.54 -14.94
N ARG A 30 -32.13 -22.34 -14.29
CA ARG A 30 -33.29 -23.22 -14.45
C ARG A 30 -34.58 -22.41 -14.50
N LEU A 31 -35.42 -22.78 -15.46
CA LEU A 31 -36.65 -22.12 -15.89
C LEU A 31 -37.81 -22.23 -14.89
N SER A 32 -38.70 -21.24 -15.04
CA SER A 32 -39.99 -20.96 -14.40
C SER A 32 -40.94 -22.14 -14.20
N HIS A 33 -41.70 -22.13 -13.09
CA HIS A 33 -43.15 -22.39 -13.05
C HIS A 33 -43.76 -21.58 -11.88
N SER A 34 -44.93 -21.01 -12.14
CA SER A 34 -45.70 -20.03 -11.36
C SER A 34 -46.60 -20.64 -10.27
N GLN A 35 -46.63 -20.06 -9.05
CA GLN A 35 -47.78 -20.09 -8.10
C GLN A 35 -47.73 -18.92 -7.07
N GLU A 36 -48.94 -18.47 -6.68
CA GLU A 36 -49.49 -17.36 -5.85
C GLU A 36 -48.70 -16.81 -4.61
N PRO A 37 -49.01 -15.56 -4.15
CA PRO A 37 -48.20 -14.84 -3.17
C PRO A 37 -48.54 -15.19 -1.70
N PHE A 38 -47.59 -15.87 -1.05
CA PHE A 38 -47.57 -16.08 0.40
C PHE A 38 -46.77 -14.93 1.06
N TRP A 39 -47.42 -14.11 1.89
CA TRP A 39 -46.74 -13.04 2.63
C TRP A 39 -45.93 -13.66 3.78
N MET A 40 -44.61 -13.78 3.59
CA MET A 40 -43.66 -14.05 4.68
C MET A 40 -43.17 -12.72 5.25
N PRO A 41 -43.03 -12.56 6.57
CA PRO A 41 -42.28 -11.44 7.11
C PRO A 41 -40.87 -11.52 6.53
N ALA A 42 -40.39 -10.42 5.96
CA ALA A 42 -39.04 -10.32 5.42
C ALA A 42 -38.06 -10.70 6.52
N SER A 43 -37.48 -11.90 6.42
CA SER A 43 -36.34 -12.30 7.21
C SER A 43 -35.18 -11.43 6.73
N PHE A 44 -34.93 -10.33 7.46
CA PHE A 44 -33.68 -9.60 7.35
C PHE A 44 -32.58 -10.59 7.72
N SER A 45 -31.98 -11.21 6.71
CA SER A 45 -30.73 -11.93 6.90
C SER A 45 -29.75 -10.90 7.46
N PRO A 46 -29.15 -11.11 8.64
CA PRO A 46 -28.14 -10.19 9.13
C PRO A 46 -27.02 -10.21 8.08
N VAL A 47 -26.90 -9.09 7.34
CA VAL A 47 -25.78 -8.88 6.43
C VAL A 47 -24.55 -8.98 7.31
N THR A 48 -23.79 -10.07 7.17
CA THR A 48 -22.54 -10.21 7.92
C THR A 48 -21.65 -9.06 7.45
N PRO A 49 -21.26 -8.12 8.33
CA PRO A 49 -20.44 -7.00 7.91
C PRO A 49 -19.16 -7.56 7.25
N PRO A 50 -18.73 -6.97 6.13
CA PRO A 50 -17.54 -7.45 5.43
C PRO A 50 -16.39 -7.51 6.43
N LYS A 51 -15.59 -8.58 6.35
CA LYS A 51 -14.35 -8.64 7.13
C LYS A 51 -13.54 -7.38 6.84
N LEU A 52 -12.92 -6.79 7.87
CA LEU A 52 -12.12 -5.57 7.76
C LEU A 52 -11.18 -5.56 6.55
N ILE A 53 -10.46 -6.68 6.32
CA ILE A 53 -9.57 -6.84 5.18
C ILE A 53 -10.28 -6.74 3.82
N GLY A 54 -11.54 -7.18 3.74
CA GLY A 54 -12.39 -7.04 2.55
C GLY A 54 -12.74 -5.58 2.27
N ALA A 55 -13.11 -4.83 3.31
CA ALA A 55 -13.38 -3.39 3.20
C ALA A 55 -12.13 -2.62 2.76
N LEU A 56 -10.99 -2.86 3.43
CA LEU A 56 -9.71 -2.24 3.07
C LEU A 56 -9.34 -2.51 1.61
N ARG A 57 -9.41 -3.76 1.15
CA ARG A 57 -9.11 -4.12 -0.25
C ARG A 57 -10.07 -3.46 -1.23
N ALA A 58 -11.37 -3.44 -0.92
CA ALA A 58 -12.37 -2.83 -1.79
C ALA A 58 -12.07 -1.34 -2.01
N GLU A 59 -11.72 -0.62 -0.94
CA GLU A 59 -11.42 0.81 -0.99
C GLU A 59 -10.07 1.13 -1.65
N THR A 60 -9.04 0.31 -1.46
CA THR A 60 -7.68 0.69 -1.88
C THR A 60 -7.23 0.10 -3.22
N ASN A 61 -7.91 -0.91 -3.76
CA ASN A 61 -7.42 -1.62 -4.96
C ASN A 61 -7.28 -0.70 -6.18
N GLN A 62 -8.31 0.11 -6.47
CA GLN A 62 -8.24 1.03 -7.62
C GLN A 62 -7.19 2.12 -7.42
N LEU A 63 -7.09 2.68 -6.20
CA LEU A 63 -6.09 3.70 -5.86
C LEU A 63 -4.66 3.17 -6.04
N HIS A 64 -4.39 1.96 -5.56
CA HIS A 64 -3.09 1.31 -5.76
C HIS A 64 -2.75 1.16 -7.24
N VAL A 65 -3.67 0.62 -8.05
CA VAL A 65 -3.46 0.43 -9.49
C VAL A 65 -3.27 1.76 -10.23
N GLN A 66 -3.97 2.81 -9.82
CA GLN A 66 -3.82 4.15 -10.41
C GLN A 66 -2.45 4.74 -10.06
N LEU A 67 -2.07 4.74 -8.79
CA LEU A 67 -0.78 5.24 -8.34
C LEU A 67 0.38 4.49 -9.01
N GLU A 68 0.33 3.15 -9.05
CA GLU A 68 1.38 2.31 -9.64
C GLU A 68 1.69 2.69 -11.10
N LYS A 69 0.66 3.03 -11.89
CA LYS A 69 0.83 3.44 -13.30
C LYS A 69 1.56 4.77 -13.45
N ARG A 70 1.49 5.64 -12.43
CA ARG A 70 2.13 6.95 -12.40
C ARG A 70 3.54 6.90 -11.83
N MET A 71 3.94 5.77 -11.23
CA MET A 71 5.28 5.64 -10.66
C MET A 71 6.34 5.49 -11.75
N PRO A 72 7.52 6.12 -11.61
CA PRO A 72 8.54 6.11 -12.65
C PRO A 72 9.32 4.79 -12.75
N PHE A 73 9.14 3.84 -11.83
CA PHE A 73 9.99 2.64 -11.70
C PHE A 73 10.15 1.82 -13.00
N PHE A 74 9.11 1.73 -13.83
CA PHE A 74 9.16 1.00 -15.10
C PHE A 74 9.36 1.90 -16.33
N SER A 75 9.40 3.21 -16.14
CA SER A 75 9.55 4.19 -17.21
C SER A 75 11.00 4.35 -17.65
N SER A 76 11.21 4.64 -18.94
CA SER A 76 12.54 4.94 -19.48
C SER A 76 13.14 6.24 -18.95
N VAL A 77 12.33 7.09 -18.32
CA VAL A 77 12.79 8.36 -17.72
C VAL A 77 13.40 8.19 -16.33
N LEU A 78 13.33 6.99 -15.74
CA LEU A 78 13.95 6.72 -14.45
C LEU A 78 15.48 6.76 -14.58
N ASP A 79 16.09 7.75 -13.96
CA ASP A 79 17.52 7.88 -13.74
C ASP A 79 17.83 8.06 -12.24
N HIS A 80 19.11 8.21 -11.91
CA HIS A 80 19.56 8.40 -10.52
C HIS A 80 19.01 9.67 -9.89
N ALA A 81 18.84 10.76 -10.66
CA ALA A 81 18.36 12.03 -10.15
C ALA A 81 16.87 11.98 -9.80
N LEU A 82 16.05 11.38 -10.68
CA LEU A 82 14.64 11.13 -10.42
C LEU A 82 14.44 10.14 -9.27
N TYR A 83 15.27 9.10 -9.17
CA TYR A 83 15.22 8.16 -8.05
C TYR A 83 15.55 8.82 -6.71
N LEU A 84 16.59 9.67 -6.66
CA LEU A 84 16.93 10.45 -5.47
C LEU A 84 15.76 11.36 -5.06
N ARG A 85 15.19 12.13 -6.01
CA ARG A 85 14.01 12.97 -5.73
C ARG A 85 12.82 12.14 -5.24
N LEU A 86 12.62 10.95 -5.79
CA LEU A 86 11.57 10.04 -5.34
C LEU A 86 11.77 9.60 -3.88
N LEU A 87 12.99 9.24 -3.48
CA LEU A 87 13.28 8.89 -2.09
C LEU A 87 13.18 10.09 -1.14
N GLN A 88 13.54 11.29 -1.60
CA GLN A 88 13.32 12.53 -0.83
C GLN A 88 11.83 12.76 -0.60
N ALA A 89 11.00 12.60 -1.64
CA ALA A 89 9.56 12.72 -1.55
C ALA A 89 8.96 11.63 -0.62
N TYR A 90 9.46 10.40 -0.70
CA TYR A 90 9.07 9.32 0.21
C TYR A 90 9.40 9.68 1.66
N TYR A 91 10.62 10.16 1.93
CA TYR A 91 11.00 10.64 3.26
C TYR A 91 10.07 11.75 3.75
N GLY A 92 9.78 12.73 2.89
CA GLY A 92 8.88 13.84 3.21
C GLY A 92 7.47 13.40 3.60
N PHE A 93 7.00 12.25 3.11
CA PHE A 93 5.70 11.70 3.50
C PHE A 93 5.79 10.76 4.71
N TYR A 94 6.73 9.82 4.70
CA TYR A 94 6.85 8.79 5.75
C TYR A 94 7.25 9.38 7.09
N ALA A 95 8.20 10.32 7.13
CA ALA A 95 8.72 10.87 8.37
C ALA A 95 7.62 11.50 9.26
N PRO A 96 6.80 12.45 8.77
CA PRO A 96 5.75 13.04 9.59
C PRO A 96 4.57 12.06 9.83
N LEU A 97 4.29 11.12 8.92
CA LEU A 97 3.26 10.11 9.10
C LEU A 97 3.60 9.09 10.19
N GLU A 98 4.82 8.55 10.18
CA GLU A 98 5.28 7.61 11.19
C GLU A 98 5.44 8.28 12.56
N ALA A 99 5.80 9.57 12.60
CA ALA A 99 5.76 10.36 13.84
C ALA A 99 4.33 10.48 14.38
N ALA A 100 3.35 10.82 13.54
CA ALA A 100 1.95 10.90 13.94
C ALA A 100 1.39 9.56 14.46
N LEU A 101 1.78 8.44 13.83
CA LEU A 101 1.42 7.10 14.32
C LEU A 101 2.10 6.79 15.66
N ARG A 102 3.40 7.08 15.81
CA ARG A 102 4.15 6.87 17.05
C ARG A 102 3.51 7.62 18.23
N ASP A 103 3.09 8.85 18.00
CA ASP A 103 2.53 9.72 19.04
C ASP A 103 1.02 9.49 19.28
N SER A 104 0.35 8.72 18.42
CA SER A 104 -1.08 8.44 18.55
C SER A 104 -1.37 7.49 19.72
N THR A 105 -2.22 7.93 20.65
CA THR A 105 -2.75 7.10 21.74
C THR A 105 -3.65 5.95 21.26
N PHE A 106 -4.03 5.95 19.98
CA PHE A 106 -4.92 4.97 19.38
C PHE A 106 -4.18 3.81 18.70
N MET A 107 -2.85 3.87 18.60
CA MET A 107 -2.07 2.78 18.03
C MET A 107 -2.19 1.50 18.87
N PRO A 108 -2.56 0.36 18.26
CA PRO A 108 -2.60 -0.91 18.98
C PRO A 108 -1.22 -1.29 19.51
N ARG A 109 -1.10 -1.56 20.82
CA ARG A 109 0.17 -1.97 21.46
C ARG A 109 0.81 -3.20 20.78
N ALA A 110 -0.01 -4.11 20.25
CA ALA A 110 0.47 -5.29 19.52
C ALA A 110 1.19 -4.95 18.20
N LEU A 111 1.02 -3.72 17.71
CA LEU A 111 1.63 -3.20 16.49
C LEU A 111 2.56 -2.02 16.79
N THR A 112 3.13 -1.97 18.00
CA THR A 112 4.00 -0.86 18.43
C THR A 112 5.02 -0.54 17.33
N PRO A 113 5.14 0.74 16.89
CA PRO A 113 5.78 1.06 15.62
C PRO A 113 7.28 0.81 15.53
N ASP A 114 8.00 0.64 16.65
CA ASP A 114 9.48 0.67 16.66
C ASP A 114 10.12 -0.33 15.68
N ASP A 115 9.54 -1.53 15.57
CA ASP A 115 10.01 -2.54 14.60
C ASP A 115 9.42 -2.39 13.19
N ARG A 116 8.51 -1.43 12.99
CA ARG A 116 7.76 -1.19 11.74
C ARG A 116 8.06 0.18 11.12
N ILE A 117 8.93 0.98 11.72
CA ILE A 117 9.35 2.29 11.21
C ILE A 117 10.31 2.13 10.04
N LYS A 118 9.96 2.77 8.92
CA LYS A 118 10.69 2.69 7.66
C LYS A 118 11.50 3.95 7.39
N THR A 119 11.21 5.05 8.09
CA THR A 119 11.91 6.34 7.95
C THR A 119 13.42 6.20 8.17
N CYS A 120 13.87 5.39 9.14
CA CYS A 120 15.30 5.18 9.35
C CYS A 120 15.99 4.51 8.15
N VAL A 121 15.29 3.64 7.42
CA VAL A 121 15.78 3.01 6.20
C VAL A 121 15.85 4.02 5.05
N LEU A 122 14.87 4.93 4.93
CA LEU A 122 14.94 6.04 3.98
C LEU A 122 16.13 6.95 4.25
N VAL A 123 16.40 7.30 5.52
CA VAL A 123 17.57 8.11 5.89
C VAL A 123 18.86 7.39 5.46
N LYS A 124 18.96 6.08 5.71
CA LYS A 124 20.11 5.27 5.28
C LYS A 124 20.31 5.33 3.76
N ASP A 125 19.23 5.15 2.99
CA ASP A 125 19.32 5.19 1.53
C ASP A 125 19.70 6.58 1.01
N LEU A 126 19.10 7.65 1.55
CA LEU A 126 19.44 9.02 1.17
C LEU A 126 20.91 9.35 1.49
N CYS A 127 21.44 8.88 2.61
CA CYS A 127 22.86 9.00 2.93
C CYS A 127 23.74 8.20 1.95
N ALA A 128 23.35 6.98 1.58
CA ALA A 128 24.06 6.18 0.58
C ALA A 128 24.08 6.85 -0.81
N LEU A 129 23.04 7.62 -1.12
CA LEU A 129 22.93 8.44 -2.34
C LEU A 129 23.61 9.82 -2.22
N GLY A 130 24.37 10.07 -1.15
CA GLY A 130 25.25 11.22 -1.02
C GLY A 130 24.66 12.44 -0.31
N MET A 131 23.47 12.32 0.30
CA MET A 131 22.94 13.40 1.15
C MET A 131 23.57 13.38 2.54
N SER A 132 23.76 14.56 3.13
CA SER A 132 24.08 14.66 4.56
C SER A 132 22.81 14.52 5.40
N GLU A 133 22.93 14.05 6.64
CA GLU A 133 21.79 14.05 7.55
C GLU A 133 21.22 15.45 7.82
N HIS A 134 22.06 16.49 7.72
CA HIS A 134 21.61 17.87 7.85
C HIS A 134 20.64 18.22 6.71
N ASP A 135 21.02 17.92 5.46
CA ASP A 135 20.18 18.19 4.29
C ASP A 135 18.89 17.36 4.33
N ILE A 136 18.97 16.10 4.77
CA ILE A 136 17.79 15.24 4.92
C ILE A 136 16.77 15.85 5.90
N ARG A 137 17.23 16.41 7.03
CA ARG A 137 16.35 17.08 8.01
C ARG A 137 15.71 18.37 7.49
N GLN A 138 16.23 18.95 6.41
CA GLN A 138 15.67 20.14 5.77
C GLN A 138 14.74 19.81 4.59
N LEU A 139 14.59 18.53 4.23
CA LEU A 139 13.70 18.14 3.15
C LEU A 139 12.25 18.57 3.45
N PRO A 140 11.48 19.01 2.42
CA PRO A 140 10.07 19.28 2.57
C PRO A 140 9.32 18.08 3.15
N GLN A 141 8.44 18.34 4.11
CA GLN A 141 7.59 17.33 4.73
C GLN A 141 6.12 17.58 4.40
N CYS A 142 5.38 16.50 4.18
CA CYS A 142 3.96 16.56 3.91
C CYS A 142 3.20 17.03 5.16
N THR A 143 2.45 18.12 5.04
CA THR A 143 1.62 18.67 6.13
C THR A 143 0.17 18.18 6.08
N GLN A 144 -0.25 17.58 4.97
CA GLN A 144 -1.60 17.06 4.76
C GLN A 144 -1.61 15.54 4.90
N LEU A 145 -1.54 15.05 6.13
CA LEU A 145 -1.51 13.61 6.43
C LEU A 145 -2.93 13.01 6.54
N PRO A 146 -3.09 11.68 6.39
CA PRO A 146 -4.30 11.00 6.82
C PRO A 146 -4.51 11.16 8.33
N ILE A 147 -5.76 11.21 8.76
CA ILE A 147 -6.15 11.33 10.17
C ILE A 147 -5.88 9.98 10.88
N THR A 148 -5.40 10.05 12.13
CA THR A 148 -5.05 8.89 12.99
C THR A 148 -5.69 9.01 14.39
N ASP A 149 -6.94 9.48 14.42
CA ASP A 149 -7.72 9.85 15.62
C ASP A 149 -8.57 8.70 16.22
N SER A 150 -8.38 7.49 15.72
CA SER A 150 -9.07 6.30 16.21
C SER A 150 -8.26 5.04 15.94
N PRO A 151 -8.51 3.93 16.66
CA PRO A 151 -7.78 2.68 16.42
C PRO A 151 -8.01 2.13 15.01
N GLY A 152 -9.22 2.31 14.47
CA GLY A 152 -9.54 1.96 13.09
C GLY A 152 -8.71 2.78 12.10
N ALA A 153 -8.66 4.10 12.26
CA ALA A 153 -7.89 4.98 11.39
C ALA A 153 -6.39 4.63 11.38
N CYS A 154 -5.79 4.45 12.57
CA CYS A 154 -4.40 3.97 12.71
C CYS A 154 -4.14 2.66 11.95
N LEU A 155 -5.04 1.68 12.07
CA LEU A 155 -4.92 0.40 11.35
C LEU A 155 -5.07 0.54 9.85
N GLY A 156 -5.94 1.44 9.38
CA GLY A 156 -6.09 1.78 7.96
C GLY A 156 -4.78 2.32 7.37
N VAL A 157 -4.14 3.28 8.05
CA VAL A 157 -2.83 3.80 7.65
C VAL A 157 -1.78 2.69 7.65
N MET A 158 -1.68 1.91 8.73
CA MET A 158 -0.73 0.81 8.85
C MET A 158 -0.92 -0.25 7.76
N TYR A 159 -2.16 -0.54 7.34
CA TYR A 159 -2.43 -1.46 6.25
C TYR A 159 -1.76 -1.04 4.95
N VAL A 160 -1.81 0.26 4.63
CA VAL A 160 -1.15 0.81 3.44
C VAL A 160 0.37 0.72 3.57
N LEU A 161 0.93 1.15 4.70
CA LEU A 161 2.40 1.15 4.91
C LEU A 161 2.99 -0.26 4.93
N GLU A 162 2.34 -1.21 5.61
CA GLU A 162 2.78 -2.60 5.65
C GLU A 162 2.58 -3.27 4.29
N GLY A 163 1.48 -2.99 3.60
CA GLY A 163 1.21 -3.49 2.25
C GLY A 163 2.25 -3.01 1.22
N ALA A 164 2.70 -1.76 1.33
CA ALA A 164 3.70 -1.18 0.42
C ALA A 164 5.04 -1.95 0.42
N THR A 165 5.40 -2.61 1.54
CA THR A 165 6.63 -3.41 1.64
C THR A 165 6.63 -4.62 0.71
N LEU A 166 5.46 -5.17 0.38
CA LEU A 166 5.34 -6.25 -0.61
C LEU A 166 5.65 -5.76 -2.02
N GLY A 167 5.19 -4.56 -2.36
CA GLY A 167 5.47 -3.92 -3.65
C GLY A 167 6.95 -3.62 -3.83
N GLY A 168 7.62 -3.17 -2.77
CA GLY A 168 9.07 -2.94 -2.74
C GLY A 168 9.89 -4.13 -3.28
N GLN A 169 9.52 -5.36 -2.91
CA GLN A 169 10.19 -6.59 -3.38
C GLN A 169 10.19 -6.76 -4.89
N VAL A 170 9.17 -6.24 -5.57
CA VAL A 170 9.08 -6.25 -7.03
C VAL A 170 9.95 -5.13 -7.61
N LEU A 171 9.84 -3.93 -7.03
CA LEU A 171 10.51 -2.73 -7.52
C LEU A 171 12.03 -2.80 -7.38
N ARG A 172 12.56 -3.45 -6.33
CA ARG A 172 13.99 -3.57 -6.08
C ARG A 172 14.76 -4.15 -7.28
N ARG A 173 14.16 -5.13 -7.99
CA ARG A 173 14.78 -5.77 -9.15
C ARG A 173 14.89 -4.81 -10.32
N GLU A 174 13.89 -3.96 -10.51
CA GLU A 174 13.87 -2.98 -11.59
C GLU A 174 14.86 -1.84 -11.30
N VAL A 175 14.94 -1.38 -10.04
CA VAL A 175 15.93 -0.40 -9.59
C VAL A 175 17.35 -0.92 -9.75
N LEU A 176 17.64 -2.14 -9.31
CA LEU A 176 18.95 -2.77 -9.52
C LEU A 176 19.32 -2.86 -11.00
N LYS A 177 18.37 -3.30 -11.84
CA LYS A 177 18.61 -3.47 -13.28
C LYS A 177 18.87 -2.14 -14.00
N ARG A 178 18.19 -1.06 -13.64
CA ARG A 178 18.28 0.22 -14.35
C ARG A 178 19.34 1.14 -13.80
N LEU A 179 19.49 1.17 -12.48
CA LEU A 179 20.33 2.12 -11.76
C LEU A 179 21.56 1.45 -11.14
N GLY A 180 21.58 0.13 -11.01
CA GLY A 180 22.67 -0.57 -10.32
C GLY A 180 22.62 -0.41 -8.80
N LEU A 181 21.48 0.00 -8.24
CA LEU A 181 21.29 0.23 -6.81
C LEU A 181 20.67 -1.00 -6.12
N ASP A 182 21.17 -1.30 -4.93
CA ASP A 182 20.76 -2.40 -4.06
C ASP A 182 20.58 -1.93 -2.60
N GLU A 183 20.32 -2.85 -1.68
CA GLU A 183 20.09 -2.56 -0.26
C GLU A 183 21.29 -1.95 0.49
N TYR A 184 22.47 -1.89 -0.14
CA TYR A 184 23.68 -1.28 0.42
C TYR A 184 24.02 0.07 -0.23
N SER A 185 23.45 0.36 -1.40
CA SER A 185 23.81 1.51 -2.23
C SER A 185 22.67 2.51 -2.45
N GLY A 186 21.55 2.38 -1.73
CA GLY A 186 20.47 3.36 -1.74
C GLY A 186 19.09 2.81 -2.09
N ALA A 187 18.88 1.49 -2.04
CA ALA A 187 17.58 0.85 -2.30
C ALA A 187 17.09 -0.06 -1.15
N ALA A 188 17.60 0.10 0.07
CA ALA A 188 17.20 -0.70 1.24
C ALA A 188 15.71 -0.52 1.58
N PHE A 189 15.13 0.64 1.30
CA PHE A 189 13.72 0.93 1.52
C PHE A 189 12.79 0.07 0.65
N LEU A 190 13.27 -0.43 -0.49
CA LEU A 190 12.52 -1.38 -1.31
C LEU A 190 12.58 -2.81 -0.75
N ASP A 191 13.38 -3.05 0.29
CA ASP A 191 13.58 -4.34 0.93
C ASP A 191 13.62 -4.24 2.48
N VAL A 192 12.80 -3.34 3.06
CA VAL A 192 12.84 -2.98 4.50
C VAL A 192 12.95 -4.19 5.43
N TYR A 193 12.20 -5.24 5.16
CA TYR A 193 12.13 -6.43 6.01
C TYR A 193 12.87 -7.64 5.43
N GLY A 194 13.46 -7.56 4.24
CA GLY A 194 14.11 -8.71 3.62
C GLY A 194 13.16 -9.90 3.47
N ALA A 195 13.68 -11.08 3.82
CA ALA A 195 12.92 -12.33 3.88
C ALA A 195 11.71 -12.29 4.83
N GLU A 196 11.70 -11.40 5.81
CA GLU A 196 10.61 -11.27 6.80
C GLU A 196 9.39 -10.50 6.26
N THR A 197 9.46 -9.94 5.04
CA THR A 197 8.34 -9.18 4.45
C THR A 197 7.03 -9.99 4.43
N GLY A 198 7.07 -11.21 3.91
CA GLY A 198 5.90 -12.10 3.86
C GLY A 198 5.38 -12.53 5.24
N PRO A 199 6.25 -13.07 6.12
CA PRO A 199 5.89 -13.39 7.50
C PRO A 199 5.26 -12.21 8.27
N ARG A 200 5.86 -11.01 8.20
CA ARG A 200 5.36 -9.81 8.87
C ARG A 200 4.01 -9.36 8.33
N TRP A 201 3.82 -9.45 7.02
CA TRP A 201 2.52 -9.19 6.40
C TRP A 201 1.45 -10.16 6.91
N LYS A 202 1.77 -11.46 6.99
CA LYS A 202 0.84 -12.46 7.52
C LYS A 202 0.49 -12.19 8.98
N VAL A 203 1.46 -11.84 9.83
CA VAL A 203 1.23 -11.45 11.22
C VAL A 203 0.31 -10.23 11.29
N PHE A 204 0.53 -9.23 10.44
CA PHE A 204 -0.33 -8.06 10.37
C PHE A 204 -1.76 -8.41 9.95
N LEU A 205 -1.94 -9.25 8.92
CA LEU A 205 -3.28 -9.71 8.50
C LEU A 205 -4.01 -10.50 9.60
N ASN A 206 -3.29 -11.38 10.32
CA ASN A 206 -3.86 -12.11 11.45
C ASN A 206 -4.35 -11.15 12.55
N HIS A 207 -3.65 -10.04 12.77
CA HIS A 207 -4.10 -9.00 13.70
C HIS A 207 -5.39 -8.33 13.20
N LEU A 208 -5.48 -7.98 11.91
CA LEU A 208 -6.71 -7.43 11.32
C LEU A 208 -7.92 -8.37 11.44
N ASP A 209 -7.71 -9.68 11.40
CA ASP A 209 -8.79 -10.66 11.57
C ASP A 209 -9.31 -10.76 13.02
N ALA A 210 -8.48 -10.37 14.00
CA ALA A 210 -8.73 -10.47 15.43
C ALA A 210 -9.29 -9.18 16.07
N VAL A 211 -9.20 -8.04 15.39
CA VAL A 211 -9.73 -6.76 15.91
C VAL A 211 -11.27 -6.67 15.79
N PRO A 212 -11.92 -5.79 16.58
CA PRO A 212 -13.37 -5.59 16.53
C PRO A 212 -13.88 -5.26 15.11
N ARG A 213 -15.07 -5.78 14.78
CA ARG A 213 -15.71 -5.63 13.45
C ARG A 213 -16.89 -4.66 13.48
N GLY A 214 -16.79 -3.62 14.30
CA GLY A 214 -17.80 -2.56 14.34
C GLY A 214 -17.84 -1.81 13.00
N VAL A 215 -19.02 -1.32 12.62
CA VAL A 215 -19.21 -0.54 11.39
C VAL A 215 -18.32 0.71 11.43
N GLU A 216 -18.40 1.50 12.50
CA GLU A 216 -17.60 2.73 12.67
C GLU A 216 -16.09 2.47 12.60
N PHE A 217 -15.61 1.38 13.23
CA PHE A 217 -14.21 1.00 13.19
C PHE A 217 -13.75 0.64 11.77
N THR A 218 -14.59 -0.12 11.05
CA THR A 218 -14.30 -0.58 9.69
C THR A 218 -14.31 0.61 8.72
N GLU A 219 -15.27 1.51 8.85
CA GLU A 219 -15.36 2.75 8.08
C GLU A 219 -14.17 3.67 8.34
N ALA A 220 -13.77 3.86 9.59
CA ALA A 220 -12.60 4.65 9.95
C ALA A 220 -11.31 4.07 9.34
N ALA A 221 -11.13 2.74 9.38
CA ALA A 221 -9.98 2.08 8.78
C ALA A 221 -9.97 2.18 7.25
N ALA A 222 -11.11 1.91 6.61
CA ALA A 222 -11.31 2.08 5.17
C ALA A 222 -11.00 3.51 4.71
N HIS A 223 -11.58 4.50 5.39
CA HIS A 223 -11.38 5.92 5.07
C HIS A 223 -9.92 6.35 5.26
N ALA A 224 -9.27 5.94 6.34
CA ALA A 224 -7.87 6.28 6.58
C ALA A 224 -6.93 5.61 5.55
N ALA A 225 -7.21 4.38 5.14
CA ALA A 225 -6.45 3.71 4.09
C ALA A 225 -6.59 4.43 2.74
N HIS A 226 -7.83 4.77 2.35
CA HIS A 226 -8.10 5.58 1.16
C HIS A 226 -7.36 6.93 1.24
N SER A 227 -7.52 7.64 2.35
CA SER A 227 -6.88 8.94 2.59
C SER A 227 -5.35 8.85 2.51
N THR A 228 -4.74 7.76 3.00
CA THR A 228 -3.30 7.54 2.90
C THR A 228 -2.84 7.50 1.45
N PHE A 229 -3.54 6.74 0.59
CA PHE A 229 -3.24 6.73 -0.86
C PHE A 229 -3.42 8.11 -1.49
N ALA A 230 -4.56 8.76 -1.24
CA ALA A 230 -4.87 10.07 -1.83
C ALA A 230 -3.86 11.16 -1.42
N ARG A 231 -3.47 11.20 -0.13
CA ARG A 231 -2.47 12.14 0.37
C ARG A 231 -1.08 11.83 -0.15
N PHE A 232 -0.72 10.56 -0.25
CA PHE A 232 0.58 10.16 -0.79
C PHE A 232 0.69 10.52 -2.26
N GLU A 233 -0.31 10.19 -3.07
CA GLU A 233 -0.34 10.55 -4.48
C GLU A 233 -0.28 12.06 -4.69
N HIS A 234 -1.12 12.83 -3.99
CA HIS A 234 -1.11 14.29 -4.08
C HIS A 234 0.26 14.88 -3.69
N TRP A 235 0.89 14.34 -2.65
CA TRP A 235 2.22 14.75 -2.23
C TRP A 235 3.27 14.46 -3.31
N LEU A 236 3.32 13.24 -3.84
CA LEU A 236 4.28 12.86 -4.89
C LEU A 236 4.08 13.66 -6.18
N ASP A 237 2.84 13.98 -6.53
CA ASP A 237 2.50 14.87 -7.64
C ASP A 237 3.08 16.27 -7.43
N GLY A 238 2.88 16.84 -6.24
CA GLY A 238 3.43 18.14 -5.86
C GLY A 238 4.97 18.17 -5.73
N GLN A 239 5.62 17.01 -5.61
CA GLN A 239 7.08 16.88 -5.66
C GLN A 239 7.60 16.63 -7.09
N GLU A 240 6.72 16.57 -8.09
CA GLU A 240 7.06 16.35 -9.51
C GLU A 240 7.89 15.07 -9.74
N VAL A 241 7.52 13.99 -9.02
CA VAL A 241 8.18 12.67 -9.12
C VAL A 241 7.27 11.59 -9.72
N LEU A 242 6.02 11.92 -10.05
CA LEU A 242 5.10 11.09 -10.82
C LEU A 242 5.18 11.38 -12.32
N LEU A 243 4.73 10.42 -13.13
CA LEU A 243 4.57 10.53 -14.59
C LEU A 243 3.24 11.19 -14.98
#